data_AF-A0A2W6WZP8-F1
#
_entry.id   AF-A0A2W6WZP8-F1
#
_cell.length_a   1.000
_cell.length_b   1.000
_cell.length_c   1.000
_cell.angle_alpha   90.00
_cell.angle_beta   90.00
_cell.angle_gamma   90.00
#
_symmetry.space_group_name_H-M   'P 1'
#
loop_
_entity.id
_entity.type
_entity.pdbx_description
1 polymer ?
#
loop_
_entity_poly.entity_id
_entity_poly.type
_entity_poly.pdbx_seq_one_letter_code
_entity_poly.pdbx_strand_id
1 'polypeptide(L)'
;MDGQDAARIAICAVNSHGAILPFTSGANGRWHCASLPSLGEPLEILAYVMDDRSGGFVNDSYPIEISIAGEAYTLPLPGQQLAAVILAEIYTKSGARRMKVSNEGYTFGIDAYARARKFDRIEFPCRPSRESSREPDRFDGGSPGRSGVGQASGSGVVVAPGLIVTNAHVIEDGVKFQLGRSGNALTPLAVDQLHDLALLQGPADGSPIPLRIGAPIWLGEGVLASGYPLMNVLGADLKVTTGNISGLTGSGGDVSRFQFTAPIGSGSSGGAIIDECGNLVGITSASLAHGHMRERGSISENVNFGIRSVMVREMMAAAGFQPSSTPLSTDSDRRNVVHRLRNSVVSILVEM
;
A
#
# COMPACT_ATOMS: atom_id res chain seq x y z
N MET A 1 30.71 8.17 2.28
CA MET A 1 29.43 8.47 2.95
C MET A 1 29.07 7.18 3.63
N ASP A 2 29.07 7.16 4.96
CA ASP A 2 28.68 5.99 5.74
C ASP A 2 27.22 6.21 6.10
N GLY A 3 26.30 5.44 5.52
CA GLY A 3 24.87 5.59 5.79
C GLY A 3 24.62 5.54 7.29
N GLN A 4 23.95 6.57 7.84
CA GLN A 4 23.84 6.80 9.29
C GLN A 4 23.19 5.62 10.04
N ASP A 5 22.45 4.78 9.32
CA ASP A 5 21.66 3.68 9.86
C ASP A 5 22.09 2.28 9.40
N ALA A 6 23.30 2.11 8.84
CA ALA A 6 23.78 0.82 8.34
C ALA A 6 23.71 -0.32 9.39
N ALA A 7 23.82 0.00 10.67
CA ALA A 7 23.68 -0.93 11.79
C ALA A 7 22.26 -1.50 11.97
N ARG A 8 21.25 -0.92 11.29
CA ARG A 8 19.83 -1.31 11.37
C ARG A 8 19.38 -2.15 10.18
N ILE A 9 20.25 -2.36 9.18
CA ILE A 9 19.94 -3.11 7.96
C ILE A 9 20.53 -4.52 8.01
N ALA A 10 19.70 -5.49 7.65
CA ALA A 10 20.14 -6.84 7.31
C ALA A 10 20.06 -7.04 5.79
N ILE A 11 21.01 -7.81 5.27
CA ILE A 11 21.00 -8.30 3.89
C ILE A 11 20.97 -9.83 3.90
N CYS A 12 20.12 -10.42 3.08
CA CYS A 12 20.06 -11.87 2.91
C CYS A 12 19.70 -12.25 1.47
N ALA A 13 20.08 -13.45 1.05
CA ALA A 13 19.56 -14.08 -0.14
C ALA A 13 18.41 -15.03 0.23
N VAL A 14 17.33 -15.00 -0.55
CA VAL A 14 16.13 -15.83 -0.34
C VAL A 14 15.76 -16.51 -1.64
N ASN A 15 15.46 -17.81 -1.59
CA ASN A 15 14.97 -18.55 -2.76
C ASN A 15 13.43 -18.53 -2.84
N SER A 16 12.88 -19.07 -3.92
CA SER A 16 11.43 -19.23 -4.12
C SER A 16 10.74 -20.18 -3.12
N HIS A 17 11.46 -20.85 -2.24
CA HIS A 17 10.95 -21.79 -1.23
C HIS A 17 11.14 -21.27 0.21
N GLY A 18 11.60 -20.03 0.37
CA GLY A 18 11.79 -19.38 1.67
C GLY A 18 13.06 -19.82 2.41
N ALA A 19 13.98 -20.51 1.75
CA ALA A 19 15.30 -20.77 2.30
C ALA A 19 16.13 -19.47 2.26
N ILE A 20 16.72 -19.12 3.42
CA ILE A 20 17.45 -17.88 3.61
C ILE A 20 18.95 -18.14 3.83
N LEU A 21 19.78 -17.28 3.24
CA LEU A 21 21.18 -17.12 3.56
C LEU A 21 21.48 -15.68 3.99
N PRO A 22 21.80 -15.43 5.28
CA PRO A 22 22.23 -14.11 5.73
C PRO A 22 23.59 -13.72 5.15
N PHE A 23 23.75 -12.43 4.85
CA PHE A 23 25.06 -11.85 4.56
C PHE A 23 25.67 -11.33 5.86
N THR A 24 26.99 -11.43 5.98
CA THR A 24 27.71 -10.89 7.13
C THR A 24 27.87 -9.39 6.96
N SER A 25 27.39 -8.60 7.93
CA SER A 25 27.59 -7.15 7.96
C SER A 25 29.05 -6.81 8.27
N GLY A 26 29.61 -5.86 7.52
CA GLY A 26 30.93 -5.27 7.69
C GLY A 26 30.85 -3.77 7.96
N ALA A 27 32.00 -3.12 8.12
CA ALA A 27 32.05 -1.68 8.32
C ALA A 27 31.59 -0.90 7.08
N ASN A 28 30.99 0.27 7.29
CA ASN A 28 30.70 1.28 6.27
C ASN A 28 29.74 0.81 5.16
N GLY A 29 28.63 0.16 5.52
CA GLY A 29 27.62 -0.26 4.54
C GLY A 29 28.09 -1.38 3.62
N ARG A 30 28.96 -2.26 4.11
CA ARG A 30 29.46 -3.42 3.38
C ARG A 30 28.83 -4.70 3.89
N TRP A 31 28.38 -5.56 2.99
CA TRP A 31 27.91 -6.90 3.33
C TRP A 31 28.64 -7.95 2.51
N HIS A 32 28.99 -9.06 3.14
CA HIS A 32 29.80 -10.10 2.52
C HIS A 32 29.10 -11.46 2.58
N CYS A 33 29.13 -12.16 1.45
CA CYS A 33 28.72 -13.55 1.31
C CYS A 33 29.84 -14.35 0.66
N ALA A 34 30.41 -15.32 1.39
CA ALA A 34 31.57 -16.09 0.92
C ALA A 34 31.25 -16.95 -0.31
N SER A 35 30.02 -17.47 -0.39
CA SER A 35 29.50 -18.17 -1.56
C SER A 35 27.98 -18.15 -1.52
N LEU A 36 27.33 -18.10 -2.68
CA LEU A 36 25.90 -18.43 -2.79
C LEU A 36 25.80 -19.96 -2.94
N PRO A 37 25.38 -20.69 -1.89
CA PRO A 37 25.19 -22.13 -2.00
C PRO A 37 24.02 -22.44 -2.94
N SER A 38 23.84 -23.71 -3.26
CA SER A 38 22.71 -24.25 -4.03
C SER A 38 21.40 -24.18 -3.24
N LEU A 39 21.03 -22.99 -2.76
CA LEU A 39 19.70 -22.70 -2.24
C LEU A 39 18.62 -22.94 -3.31
N GLY A 40 19.00 -23.12 -4.58
CA GLY A 40 18.08 -23.19 -5.69
C GLY A 40 17.84 -21.79 -6.25
N GLU A 41 17.72 -21.70 -7.57
CA GLU A 41 17.51 -20.43 -8.27
C GLU A 41 16.07 -20.39 -8.81
N PRO A 42 15.44 -19.21 -8.90
CA PRO A 42 16.00 -17.88 -8.69
C PRO A 42 16.22 -17.51 -7.21
N LEU A 43 17.19 -16.62 -6.96
CA LEU A 43 17.50 -16.03 -5.66
C LEU A 43 17.24 -14.54 -5.69
N GLU A 44 16.66 -14.01 -4.62
CA GLU A 44 16.47 -12.57 -4.40
C GLU A 44 17.39 -12.11 -3.27
N ILE A 45 18.21 -11.09 -3.53
CA ILE A 45 19.00 -10.41 -2.50
C ILE A 45 18.16 -9.27 -1.95
N LEU A 46 17.88 -9.31 -0.66
CA LEU A 46 17.01 -8.36 0.03
C LEU A 46 17.83 -7.53 1.00
N ALA A 47 17.55 -6.23 1.06
CA ALA A 47 17.89 -5.37 2.18
C ALA A 47 16.61 -4.97 2.93
N TYR A 48 16.63 -5.08 4.25
CA TYR A 48 15.49 -4.71 5.08
C TYR A 48 15.93 -4.19 6.44
N VAL A 49 15.07 -3.37 7.05
CA VAL A 49 15.25 -2.86 8.41
C VAL A 49 14.98 -3.98 9.42
N MET A 50 15.92 -4.23 10.34
CA MET A 50 15.83 -5.30 11.35
C MET A 50 14.79 -5.04 12.44
N ASP A 51 14.54 -3.76 12.75
CA ASP A 51 13.54 -3.30 13.71
C ASP A 51 12.53 -2.36 13.04
N ASP A 52 11.33 -2.86 12.79
CA ASP A 52 10.23 -2.08 12.22
C ASP A 52 9.51 -1.20 13.25
N ARG A 53 9.76 -1.37 14.56
CA ARG A 53 9.10 -0.62 15.63
C ARG A 53 9.56 0.83 15.71
N SER A 54 10.82 1.08 15.36
CA SER A 54 11.40 2.43 15.32
C SER A 54 11.10 3.18 14.02
N GLY A 55 10.53 2.51 13.01
CA GLY A 55 10.35 3.06 11.66
C GLY A 55 11.68 3.36 10.96
N GLY A 56 11.67 3.59 9.65
CA GLY A 56 12.89 3.95 8.90
C GLY A 56 12.89 3.42 7.48
N PHE A 57 13.87 3.88 6.69
CA PHE A 57 13.98 3.54 5.28
C PHE A 57 15.38 3.07 4.92
N VAL A 58 15.45 2.11 4.00
CA VAL A 58 16.70 1.52 3.53
C VAL A 58 17.60 2.55 2.84
N ASN A 59 17.04 3.62 2.23
CA ASN A 59 17.81 4.66 1.54
C ASN A 59 18.77 5.43 2.47
N ASP A 60 18.49 5.48 3.79
CA ASP A 60 19.33 6.17 4.77
C ASP A 60 20.61 5.37 5.11
N SER A 61 20.69 4.13 4.62
CA SER A 61 21.81 3.21 4.80
C SER A 61 22.69 3.05 3.55
N TYR A 62 22.40 3.81 2.49
CA TYR A 62 23.24 3.82 1.28
C TYR A 62 24.48 4.71 1.46
N PRO A 63 25.57 4.47 0.70
CA PRO A 63 25.74 3.41 -0.30
C PRO A 63 25.83 2.01 0.33
N ILE A 64 25.23 1.02 -0.36
CA ILE A 64 25.34 -0.40 -0.01
C ILE A 64 26.30 -1.06 -0.99
N GLU A 65 27.37 -1.65 -0.46
CA GLU A 65 28.29 -2.50 -1.21
C GLU A 65 28.09 -3.95 -0.79
N ILE A 66 27.81 -4.83 -1.75
CA ILE A 66 27.72 -6.27 -1.49
C ILE A 66 28.90 -6.97 -2.17
N SER A 67 29.54 -7.89 -1.45
CA SER A 67 30.55 -8.79 -2.02
C SER A 67 30.05 -10.22 -1.99
N ILE A 68 30.09 -10.87 -3.15
CA ILE A 68 29.66 -12.26 -3.34
C ILE A 68 30.82 -13.02 -3.98
N ALA A 69 31.30 -14.08 -3.31
CA ALA A 69 32.43 -14.89 -3.79
C ALA A 69 33.67 -14.06 -4.16
N GLY A 70 33.91 -12.96 -3.43
CA GLY A 70 35.06 -12.06 -3.63
C GLY A 70 34.86 -10.99 -4.71
N GLU A 71 33.76 -10.99 -5.44
CA GLU A 71 33.42 -9.94 -6.41
C GLU A 71 32.53 -8.88 -5.75
N ALA A 72 32.84 -7.60 -5.96
CA ALA A 72 32.15 -6.48 -5.32
C ALA A 72 31.13 -5.84 -6.27
N TYR A 73 29.95 -5.54 -5.73
CA TYR A 73 28.84 -4.93 -6.45
C TYR A 73 28.37 -3.68 -5.68
N THR A 74 28.37 -2.54 -6.37
CA THR A 74 27.82 -1.28 -5.85
C THR A 74 26.38 -1.15 -6.30
N LEU A 75 25.46 -1.00 -5.35
CA LEU A 75 24.04 -0.93 -5.65
C LEU A 75 23.59 0.53 -5.82
N PRO A 76 22.70 0.80 -6.79
CA PRO A 76 22.18 2.14 -7.01
C PRO A 76 21.24 2.54 -5.88
N LEU A 77 21.32 3.80 -5.46
CA LEU A 77 20.39 4.38 -4.49
C LEU A 77 18.94 4.20 -4.99
N PRO A 78 18.01 3.67 -4.18
CA PRO A 78 16.62 3.54 -4.57
C PRO A 78 16.00 4.92 -4.74
N GLY A 79 15.19 5.08 -5.79
CA GLY A 79 14.51 6.34 -6.09
C GLY A 79 13.30 6.64 -5.20
N GLN A 80 13.00 5.77 -4.22
CA GLN A 80 11.85 5.84 -3.33
C GLN A 80 12.24 5.48 -1.89
N GLN A 81 11.48 5.98 -0.91
CA GLN A 81 11.63 5.64 0.51
C GLN A 81 10.95 4.30 0.79
N LEU A 82 11.75 3.27 1.11
CA LEU A 82 11.31 1.87 1.18
C LEU A 82 11.82 1.23 2.48
N ALA A 83 10.98 0.41 3.14
CA ALA A 83 11.33 -0.28 4.38
C ALA A 83 12.00 -1.65 4.16
N ALA A 84 11.73 -2.27 3.01
CA ALA A 84 12.50 -3.40 2.47
C ALA A 84 12.62 -3.25 0.95
N VAL A 85 13.73 -3.71 0.37
CA VAL A 85 14.03 -3.59 -1.06
C VAL A 85 14.66 -4.88 -1.57
N ILE A 86 14.21 -5.36 -2.72
CA ILE A 86 14.93 -6.35 -3.52
C ILE A 86 16.04 -5.60 -4.25
N LEU A 87 17.29 -5.87 -3.85
CA LEU A 87 18.49 -5.27 -4.42
C LEU A 87 18.90 -5.94 -5.73
N ALA A 88 18.73 -7.26 -5.81
CA ALA A 88 19.08 -8.01 -7.01
C ALA A 88 18.36 -9.35 -7.10
N GLU A 89 18.15 -9.80 -8.32
CA GLU A 89 17.66 -11.13 -8.68
C GLU A 89 18.81 -11.90 -9.34
N ILE A 90 19.13 -13.09 -8.84
CA ILE A 90 20.12 -14.00 -9.40
C ILE A 90 19.39 -15.21 -9.97
N TYR A 91 19.66 -15.52 -11.24
CA TYR A 91 19.00 -16.61 -11.96
C TYR A 91 19.90 -17.21 -13.03
N THR A 92 19.66 -18.47 -13.38
CA THR A 92 20.38 -19.15 -14.46
C THR A 92 19.64 -18.97 -15.77
N LYS A 93 20.35 -18.50 -16.81
CA LYS A 93 19.86 -18.44 -18.18
C LYS A 93 20.92 -19.01 -19.12
N SER A 94 20.54 -20.05 -19.87
CA SER A 94 21.44 -20.74 -20.81
C SER A 94 22.70 -21.32 -20.15
N GLY A 95 22.56 -21.88 -18.94
CA GLY A 95 23.67 -22.48 -18.19
C GLY A 95 24.62 -21.49 -17.51
N ALA A 96 24.40 -20.18 -17.67
CA ALA A 96 25.16 -19.14 -16.98
C ALA A 96 24.29 -18.43 -15.94
N ARG A 97 24.84 -18.21 -14.75
CA ARG A 97 24.24 -17.32 -13.74
C ARG A 97 24.26 -15.88 -14.25
N ARG A 98 23.15 -15.18 -14.04
CA ARG A 98 22.98 -13.76 -14.32
C ARG A 98 22.43 -13.08 -13.08
N MET A 99 22.85 -11.85 -12.88
CA MET A 99 22.34 -10.97 -11.85
C MET A 99 21.66 -9.78 -12.51
N LYS A 100 20.46 -9.46 -12.08
CA LYS A 100 19.73 -8.26 -12.45
C LYS A 100 19.58 -7.42 -11.19
N VAL A 101 20.13 -6.21 -11.20
CA VAL A 101 19.91 -5.24 -10.12
C VAL A 101 18.46 -4.76 -10.20
N SER A 102 17.77 -4.84 -9.08
CA SER A 102 16.38 -4.38 -8.91
C SER A 102 16.35 -3.34 -7.79
N ASN A 103 15.31 -2.52 -7.79
CA ASN A 103 14.99 -1.60 -6.68
C ASN A 103 13.48 -1.70 -6.37
N GLU A 104 12.94 -2.91 -6.47
CA GLU A 104 11.55 -3.18 -6.12
C GLU A 104 11.39 -3.16 -4.59
N GLY A 105 10.41 -2.40 -4.11
CA GLY A 105 10.29 -2.02 -2.72
C GLY A 105 9.03 -2.49 -2.05
N TYR A 106 9.13 -2.79 -0.75
CA TYR A 106 8.01 -3.13 0.11
C TYR A 106 7.90 -2.08 1.22
N THR A 107 6.85 -1.27 1.15
CA THR A 107 6.61 -0.17 2.10
C THR A 107 6.25 -0.66 3.50
N PHE A 108 5.77 -1.90 3.64
CA PHE A 108 5.47 -2.55 4.93
C PHE A 108 6.58 -3.52 5.39
N GLY A 109 7.82 -3.28 4.93
CA GLY A 109 8.99 -4.03 5.36
C GLY A 109 8.99 -5.48 4.92
N ILE A 110 9.80 -6.28 5.62
CA ILE A 110 10.10 -7.66 5.22
C ILE A 110 8.91 -8.62 5.34
N ASP A 111 7.91 -8.30 6.18
CA ASP A 111 6.66 -9.08 6.27
C ASP A 111 5.74 -8.91 5.07
N ALA A 112 5.75 -7.74 4.42
CA ALA A 112 5.04 -7.59 3.15
C ALA A 112 5.71 -8.40 2.05
N TYR A 113 7.04 -8.41 2.03
CA TYR A 113 7.80 -9.29 1.14
C TYR A 113 7.44 -10.76 1.38
N ALA A 114 7.47 -11.22 2.63
CA ALA A 114 7.16 -12.60 2.99
C ALA A 114 5.76 -13.05 2.55
N ARG A 115 4.77 -12.17 2.77
CA ARG A 115 3.39 -12.39 2.37
C ARG A 115 3.22 -12.39 0.85
N ALA A 116 3.90 -11.49 0.14
CA ALA A 116 3.89 -11.46 -1.32
C ALA A 116 4.40 -12.79 -1.89
N ARG A 117 5.51 -13.31 -1.34
CA ARG A 117 6.10 -14.58 -1.75
C ARG A 117 5.40 -15.84 -1.19
N LYS A 118 4.27 -15.68 -0.50
CA LYS A 118 3.48 -16.78 0.11
C LYS A 118 4.31 -17.72 0.99
N PHE A 119 5.26 -17.17 1.75
CA PHE A 119 6.00 -17.99 2.71
C PHE A 119 5.12 -18.27 3.93
N ASP A 120 4.80 -19.55 4.15
CA ASP A 120 3.95 -20.00 5.27
C ASP A 120 4.58 -19.67 6.63
N ARG A 121 5.91 -19.80 6.73
CA ARG A 121 6.69 -19.45 7.92
C ARG A 121 8.16 -19.27 7.54
N ILE A 122 8.60 -18.02 7.48
CA ILE A 122 9.99 -17.68 7.15
C ILE A 122 10.58 -16.84 8.29
N GLU A 123 11.78 -17.22 8.73
CA GLU A 123 12.48 -16.52 9.80
C GLU A 123 13.60 -15.67 9.21
N PHE A 124 13.33 -14.37 9.11
CA PHE A 124 14.34 -13.43 8.63
C PHE A 124 15.45 -13.23 9.68
N PRO A 125 16.72 -13.26 9.26
CA PRO A 125 17.87 -13.04 10.13
C PRO A 125 17.76 -11.77 10.95
N CYS A 126 18.31 -11.81 12.16
CA CYS A 126 18.44 -10.67 13.06
C CYS A 126 17.09 -10.02 13.46
N ARG A 127 15.97 -10.69 13.19
CA ARG A 127 14.65 -10.28 13.66
C ARG A 127 14.31 -11.09 14.92
N PRO A 128 13.87 -10.46 16.02
CA PRO A 128 13.46 -11.19 17.20
C PRO A 128 12.28 -12.11 16.86
N SER A 129 12.43 -13.40 17.15
CA SER A 129 11.35 -14.38 17.04
C SER A 129 10.15 -13.87 17.85
N ARG A 130 8.97 -13.81 17.24
CA ARG A 130 7.73 -13.60 18.00
C ARG A 130 7.54 -14.81 18.92
N GLU A 131 8.03 -14.70 20.15
CA GLU A 131 7.74 -15.68 21.19
C GLU A 131 6.23 -15.78 21.39
N SER A 132 5.77 -17.02 21.51
CA SER A 132 4.39 -17.43 21.49
C SER A 132 3.57 -16.90 22.68
N SER A 133 3.03 -15.68 22.59
CA SER A 133 1.74 -15.41 23.20
C SER A 133 0.67 -15.99 22.27
N ARG A 134 0.28 -17.23 22.55
CA ARG A 134 -0.85 -17.92 21.92
C ARG A 134 -2.11 -17.09 22.09
N GLU A 135 -2.56 -16.42 21.04
CA GLU A 135 -3.95 -16.57 20.61
C GLU A 135 -3.90 -17.16 19.19
N PRO A 136 -4.60 -18.26 18.93
CA PRO A 136 -4.54 -18.90 17.62
C PRO A 136 -5.36 -18.07 16.64
N ASP A 137 -4.70 -17.50 15.63
CA ASP A 137 -5.34 -17.10 14.36
C ASP A 137 -5.84 -18.37 13.64
N ARG A 138 -6.88 -18.99 14.20
CA ARG A 138 -7.75 -19.93 13.49
C ARG A 138 -8.89 -19.12 12.91
N PHE A 139 -8.73 -18.69 11.66
CA PHE A 139 -9.88 -18.32 10.84
C PHE A 139 -10.48 -19.62 10.28
N ASP A 140 -11.28 -20.31 11.09
CA ASP A 140 -12.15 -21.39 10.65
C ASP A 140 -13.48 -20.74 10.23
N GLY A 141 -13.95 -21.03 9.01
CA GLY A 141 -15.16 -20.46 8.43
C GLY A 141 -16.44 -20.95 9.10
N GLY A 142 -16.75 -20.44 10.29
CA GLY A 142 -17.97 -20.76 11.05
C GLY A 142 -18.74 -19.51 11.47
N SER A 143 -20.07 -19.57 11.31
CA SER A 143 -21.09 -18.55 11.61
C SER A 143 -20.96 -17.83 12.98
N PRO A 144 -21.53 -16.61 13.13
CA PRO A 144 -21.18 -15.69 14.20
C PRO A 144 -21.80 -16.08 15.55
N GLY A 145 -20.96 -16.09 16.60
CA GLY A 145 -21.34 -16.11 18.01
C GLY A 145 -20.68 -14.94 18.74
N ARG A 146 -21.49 -13.97 19.16
CA ARG A 146 -21.16 -12.69 19.79
C ARG A 146 -20.21 -12.78 21.01
N SER A 147 -19.30 -11.80 21.16
CA SER A 147 -19.35 -10.76 22.22
C SER A 147 -18.07 -9.91 22.28
N GLY A 148 -18.08 -8.81 21.54
CA GLY A 148 -17.16 -7.67 21.57
C GLY A 148 -17.66 -6.70 20.50
N VAL A 149 -17.92 -5.44 20.84
CA VAL A 149 -18.45 -4.45 19.88
C VAL A 149 -17.48 -4.38 18.69
N GLY A 150 -17.90 -4.89 17.54
CA GLY A 150 -17.04 -4.98 16.37
C GLY A 150 -16.82 -3.56 15.84
N GLN A 151 -15.58 -3.08 15.84
CA GLN A 151 -15.25 -1.79 15.26
C GLN A 151 -14.49 -2.02 13.95
N ALA A 152 -15.10 -1.64 12.83
CA ALA A 152 -14.46 -1.63 11.52
C ALA A 152 -13.89 -0.24 11.22
N SER A 153 -12.96 -0.16 10.26
CA SER A 153 -12.38 1.13 9.83
C SER A 153 -12.07 1.13 8.34
N GLY A 154 -12.14 2.32 7.75
CA GLY A 154 -11.82 2.58 6.35
C GLY A 154 -11.33 4.00 6.13
N SER A 155 -11.15 4.37 4.87
CA SER A 155 -10.75 5.71 4.45
C SER A 155 -11.92 6.44 3.78
N GLY A 156 -11.87 7.76 3.75
CA GLY A 156 -12.78 8.60 2.98
C GLY A 156 -12.06 9.79 2.38
N VAL A 157 -12.67 10.42 1.39
CA VAL A 157 -12.15 11.60 0.71
C VAL A 157 -13.17 12.73 0.81
N VAL A 158 -12.74 13.89 1.30
CA VAL A 158 -13.55 15.11 1.34
C VAL A 158 -13.68 15.65 -0.09
N VAL A 159 -14.90 15.65 -0.61
CA VAL A 159 -15.20 16.03 -2.02
C VAL A 159 -15.96 17.34 -2.13
N ALA A 160 -16.59 17.78 -1.04
CA ALA A 160 -17.13 19.12 -0.86
C ALA A 160 -17.17 19.44 0.66
N PRO A 161 -17.42 20.70 1.06
CA PRO A 161 -17.58 21.03 2.47
C PRO A 161 -18.63 20.14 3.14
N GLY A 162 -18.19 19.38 4.15
CA GLY A 162 -19.04 18.45 4.88
C GLY A 162 -19.50 17.21 4.12
N LEU A 163 -18.96 16.94 2.92
CA LEU A 163 -19.23 15.74 2.13
C LEU A 163 -17.98 14.88 1.97
N ILE A 164 -18.12 13.60 2.32
CA ILE A 164 -17.06 12.60 2.26
C ILE A 164 -17.53 11.44 1.40
N VAL A 165 -16.73 11.05 0.41
CA VAL A 165 -16.97 9.80 -0.32
C VAL A 165 -16.11 8.68 0.28
N THR A 166 -16.66 7.47 0.35
CA THR A 166 -15.97 6.24 0.73
C THR A 166 -16.52 5.07 -0.10
N ASN A 167 -16.12 3.84 0.21
CA ASN A 167 -16.72 2.66 -0.40
C ASN A 167 -18.00 2.23 0.32
N ALA A 168 -18.94 1.64 -0.41
CA ALA A 168 -20.18 1.10 0.16
C ALA A 168 -19.89 -0.02 1.17
N HIS A 169 -18.97 -0.93 0.83
CA HIS A 169 -18.61 -2.05 1.74
C HIS A 169 -17.94 -1.59 3.04
N VAL A 170 -17.42 -0.35 3.11
CA VAL A 170 -16.86 0.18 4.36
C VAL A 170 -17.97 0.43 5.39
N ILE A 171 -19.19 0.73 4.94
CA ILE A 171 -20.32 1.13 5.79
C ILE A 171 -21.46 0.09 5.86
N GLU A 172 -21.36 -1.01 5.12
CA GLU A 172 -22.46 -1.93 4.80
C GLU A 172 -23.18 -2.54 6.02
N ASP A 173 -22.45 -2.74 7.13
CA ASP A 173 -22.98 -3.32 8.38
C ASP A 173 -22.91 -2.36 9.58
N GLY A 174 -22.56 -1.10 9.35
CA GLY A 174 -22.36 -0.13 10.43
C GLY A 174 -23.67 0.47 10.95
N VAL A 175 -23.80 0.54 12.28
CA VAL A 175 -24.90 1.27 12.95
C VAL A 175 -24.53 2.72 13.27
N LYS A 176 -23.23 3.03 13.38
CA LYS A 176 -22.73 4.37 13.66
C LYS A 176 -21.43 4.64 12.92
N PHE A 177 -21.31 5.83 12.34
CA PHE A 177 -20.17 6.26 11.55
C PHE A 177 -19.56 7.53 12.14
N GLN A 178 -18.25 7.58 12.28
CA GLN A 178 -17.54 8.72 12.83
C GLN A 178 -16.23 8.98 12.10
N LEU A 179 -15.79 10.23 12.09
CA LEU A 179 -14.42 10.57 11.70
C LEU A 179 -13.43 10.08 12.74
N GLY A 180 -12.38 9.39 12.32
CA GLY A 180 -11.43 8.79 13.26
C GLY A 180 -10.58 9.79 14.05
N ARG A 181 -10.41 11.03 13.54
CA ARG A 181 -9.63 12.08 14.22
C ARG A 181 -10.45 12.86 15.24
N SER A 182 -11.65 13.32 14.86
CA SER A 182 -12.49 14.20 15.68
C SER A 182 -13.62 13.49 16.41
N GLY A 183 -13.97 12.26 16.01
CA GLY A 183 -15.16 11.58 16.50
C GLY A 183 -16.47 12.19 15.98
N ASN A 184 -16.40 13.17 15.06
CA ASN A 184 -17.58 13.80 14.49
C ASN A 184 -18.45 12.75 13.79
N ALA A 185 -19.74 12.76 14.09
CA ALA A 185 -20.70 11.84 13.50
C ALA A 185 -20.85 12.08 11.99
N LEU A 186 -20.97 10.97 11.25
CA LEU A 186 -21.24 10.94 9.83
C LEU A 186 -22.58 10.25 9.57
N THR A 187 -23.32 10.76 8.60
CA THR A 187 -24.62 10.21 8.17
C THR A 187 -24.54 9.81 6.70
N PRO A 188 -24.92 8.58 6.31
CA PRO A 188 -25.03 8.21 4.91
C PRO A 188 -26.12 9.03 4.19
N LEU A 189 -25.76 9.67 3.09
CA LEU A 189 -26.69 10.40 2.22
C LEU A 189 -27.10 9.59 0.99
N ALA A 190 -26.15 8.87 0.40
CA ALA A 190 -26.38 8.03 -0.76
C ALA A 190 -25.43 6.82 -0.72
N VAL A 191 -25.90 5.66 -1.15
CA VAL A 191 -25.11 4.43 -1.23
C VAL A 191 -25.35 3.79 -2.59
N ASP A 192 -24.28 3.55 -3.32
CA ASP A 192 -24.26 2.84 -4.59
C ASP A 192 -23.47 1.54 -4.40
N GLN A 193 -24.20 0.47 -4.08
CA GLN A 193 -23.61 -0.85 -3.89
C GLN A 193 -23.04 -1.41 -5.21
N LEU A 194 -23.60 -1.04 -6.36
CA LEU A 194 -23.16 -1.54 -7.67
C LEU A 194 -21.75 -1.06 -7.99
N HIS A 195 -21.47 0.21 -7.73
CA HIS A 195 -20.16 0.81 -7.97
C HIS A 195 -19.27 0.85 -6.74
N ASP A 196 -19.72 0.29 -5.61
CA ASP A 196 -19.02 0.28 -4.32
C ASP A 196 -18.64 1.69 -3.85
N LEU A 197 -19.58 2.63 -3.88
CA LEU A 197 -19.41 3.99 -3.37
C LEU A 197 -20.48 4.34 -2.33
N ALA A 198 -20.12 5.18 -1.38
CA ALA A 198 -21.06 5.81 -0.46
C ALA A 198 -20.69 7.27 -0.23
N LEU A 199 -21.70 8.14 -0.18
CA LEU A 199 -21.59 9.55 0.16
C LEU A 199 -22.07 9.74 1.59
N LEU A 200 -21.18 10.25 2.44
CA LEU A 200 -21.44 10.56 3.83
C LEU A 200 -21.45 12.08 4.04
N GLN A 201 -22.24 12.54 5.00
CA GLN A 201 -22.30 13.93 5.41
C GLN A 201 -21.97 14.08 6.90
N GLY A 202 -21.21 15.11 7.22
CA GLY A 202 -20.95 15.51 8.60
C GLY A 202 -19.94 16.64 8.70
N PRO A 203 -19.58 17.07 9.92
CA PRO A 203 -18.56 18.09 10.14
C PRO A 203 -17.16 17.53 9.78
N ALA A 204 -16.80 17.63 8.50
CA ALA A 204 -15.50 17.21 8.00
C ALA A 204 -14.45 18.28 8.29
N ASP A 205 -13.39 17.93 9.03
CA ASP A 205 -12.28 18.84 9.39
C ASP A 205 -11.29 19.09 8.22
N GLY A 206 -11.72 18.80 6.99
CA GLY A 206 -10.87 18.72 5.82
C GLY A 206 -11.28 19.64 4.66
N SER A 207 -10.41 19.74 3.66
CA SER A 207 -10.64 20.55 2.46
C SER A 207 -11.04 19.69 1.27
N PRO A 208 -12.00 20.12 0.43
CA PRO A 208 -12.37 19.39 -0.78
C PRO A 208 -11.19 19.19 -1.73
N ILE A 209 -10.98 17.96 -2.18
CA ILE A 209 -9.99 17.67 -3.22
C ILE A 209 -10.51 18.10 -4.60
N PRO A 210 -9.67 18.57 -5.54
CA PRO A 210 -10.09 18.78 -6.93
C PRO A 210 -10.40 17.43 -7.60
N LEU A 211 -11.53 17.33 -8.30
CA LEU A 211 -11.90 16.14 -9.06
C LEU A 211 -11.45 16.29 -10.52
N ARG A 212 -10.64 15.36 -11.01
CA ARG A 212 -10.29 15.32 -12.43
C ARG A 212 -11.35 14.55 -13.20
N ILE A 213 -12.19 15.28 -13.94
CA ILE A 213 -13.34 14.69 -14.64
C ILE A 213 -13.23 14.77 -16.17
N GLY A 214 -12.68 15.85 -16.70
CA GLY A 214 -12.61 16.08 -18.15
C GLY A 214 -11.34 15.55 -18.83
N ALA A 215 -10.28 15.31 -18.07
CA ALA A 215 -9.01 14.81 -18.59
C ALA A 215 -8.95 13.28 -18.44
N PRO A 216 -8.84 12.52 -19.54
CA PRO A 216 -8.76 11.06 -19.46
C PRO A 216 -7.51 10.64 -18.70
N ILE A 217 -7.60 9.49 -18.04
CA ILE A 217 -6.42 8.77 -17.54
C ILE A 217 -5.78 7.96 -18.67
N TRP A 218 -4.46 7.78 -18.64
CA TRP A 218 -3.74 6.96 -19.62
C TRP A 218 -2.88 5.88 -18.96
N LEU A 219 -2.56 4.83 -19.73
CA LEU A 219 -1.67 3.76 -19.27
C LEU A 219 -0.27 4.31 -18.97
N GLY A 220 0.31 3.88 -17.86
CA GLY A 220 1.62 4.33 -17.39
C GLY A 220 1.60 5.70 -16.70
N GLU A 221 0.45 6.37 -16.61
CA GLU A 221 0.31 7.62 -15.87
C GLU A 221 0.66 7.41 -14.38
N GLY A 222 1.53 8.27 -13.84
CA GLY A 222 1.93 8.24 -12.44
C GLY A 222 0.78 8.64 -11.51
N VAL A 223 0.58 7.85 -10.45
CA VAL A 223 -0.45 8.11 -9.44
C VAL A 223 0.08 7.95 -8.03
N LEU A 224 -0.55 8.65 -7.09
CA LEU A 224 -0.38 8.41 -5.66
C LEU A 224 -1.69 7.85 -5.09
N ALA A 225 -1.60 6.75 -4.34
CA ALA A 225 -2.72 6.24 -3.56
C ALA A 225 -2.52 6.61 -2.09
N SER A 226 -3.59 6.97 -1.39
CA SER A 226 -3.52 7.41 -0.01
C SER A 226 -4.74 7.01 0.80
N GLY A 227 -4.53 6.73 2.09
CA GLY A 227 -5.58 6.30 3.01
C GLY A 227 -5.05 5.99 4.40
N TYR A 228 -5.93 5.46 5.24
CA TYR A 228 -5.70 5.09 6.64
C TYR A 228 -5.82 3.58 6.84
N PRO A 229 -4.84 2.79 6.37
CA PRO A 229 -4.85 1.36 6.61
C PRO A 229 -4.64 1.04 8.11
N LEU A 230 -5.44 0.11 8.64
CA LEU A 230 -5.25 -0.54 9.95
C LEU A 230 -4.93 0.44 11.11
N MET A 231 -5.79 1.45 11.34
CA MET A 231 -5.55 2.48 12.37
C MET A 231 -5.23 1.92 13.77
N ASN A 232 -5.84 0.79 14.15
CA ASN A 232 -5.65 0.17 15.46
C ASN A 232 -4.27 -0.51 15.63
N VAL A 233 -3.49 -0.63 14.55
CA VAL A 233 -2.23 -1.39 14.50
C VAL A 233 -1.06 -0.55 13.94
N LEU A 234 -1.32 0.37 12.99
CA LEU A 234 -0.29 1.11 12.22
C LEU A 234 -0.20 2.62 12.52
N GLY A 235 -0.92 3.08 13.54
CA GLY A 235 -1.02 4.50 13.90
C GLY A 235 -1.98 5.29 13.01
N ALA A 236 -2.39 6.47 13.46
CA ALA A 236 -3.43 7.30 12.84
C ALA A 236 -2.93 8.19 11.68
N ASP A 237 -1.75 7.90 11.11
CA ASP A 237 -1.15 8.74 10.07
C ASP A 237 -1.56 8.31 8.66
N LEU A 238 -1.83 9.30 7.81
CA LEU A 238 -2.07 9.09 6.38
C LEU A 238 -0.89 8.36 5.75
N LYS A 239 -1.16 7.22 5.12
CA LYS A 239 -0.17 6.52 4.30
C LYS A 239 -0.34 6.94 2.85
N VAL A 240 0.78 7.15 2.16
CA VAL A 240 0.81 7.53 0.75
C VAL A 240 1.76 6.57 0.03
N THR A 241 1.29 5.94 -1.03
CA THR A 241 2.06 5.04 -1.90
C THR A 241 2.03 5.55 -3.33
N THR A 242 3.01 5.14 -4.13
CA THR A 242 3.17 5.61 -5.51
C THR A 242 3.14 4.44 -6.47
N GLY A 243 2.58 4.65 -7.65
CA GLY A 243 2.55 3.68 -8.73
C GLY A 243 2.11 4.33 -10.02
N ASN A 244 1.55 3.53 -10.92
CA ASN A 244 1.00 4.00 -12.18
C ASN A 244 -0.33 3.31 -12.51
N ILE A 245 -1.01 3.82 -13.53
CA ILE A 245 -2.22 3.21 -14.09
C ILE A 245 -1.80 2.06 -15.02
N SER A 246 -2.14 0.83 -14.64
CA SER A 246 -1.80 -0.40 -15.37
C SER A 246 -2.90 -0.89 -16.30
N GLY A 247 -4.13 -0.40 -16.13
CA GLY A 247 -5.28 -0.80 -16.94
C GLY A 247 -6.38 0.25 -16.91
N LEU A 248 -7.08 0.43 -18.04
CA LEU A 248 -8.15 1.43 -18.17
C LEU A 248 -9.54 0.88 -17.87
N THR A 249 -9.67 -0.40 -17.51
CA THR A 249 -10.93 -1.02 -17.13
C THR A 249 -10.72 -1.94 -15.94
N GLY A 250 -11.77 -2.10 -15.13
CA GLY A 250 -11.85 -3.15 -14.12
C GLY A 250 -12.00 -4.54 -14.73
N SER A 251 -12.21 -5.53 -13.86
CA SER A 251 -12.51 -6.91 -14.24
C SER A 251 -13.70 -6.98 -15.19
N GLY A 252 -13.64 -7.88 -16.19
CA GLY A 252 -14.73 -8.07 -17.14
C GLY A 252 -15.01 -6.88 -18.07
N GLY A 253 -14.10 -5.89 -18.15
CA GLY A 253 -14.29 -4.70 -18.97
C GLY A 253 -15.09 -3.58 -18.29
N ASP A 254 -15.24 -3.62 -16.97
CA ASP A 254 -15.93 -2.57 -16.21
C ASP A 254 -15.27 -1.19 -16.41
N VAL A 255 -15.97 -0.31 -17.13
CA VAL A 255 -15.50 1.04 -17.46
C VAL A 255 -15.59 2.01 -16.30
N SER A 256 -16.33 1.68 -15.23
CA SER A 256 -16.41 2.52 -14.02
C SER A 256 -15.13 2.46 -13.17
N ARG A 257 -14.25 1.49 -13.46
CA ARG A 257 -13.00 1.23 -12.75
C ARG A 257 -11.78 1.33 -13.65
N PHE A 258 -10.62 1.39 -13.01
CA PHE A 258 -9.31 1.27 -13.65
C PHE A 258 -8.37 0.47 -12.73
N GLN A 259 -7.24 0.04 -13.28
CA GLN A 259 -6.22 -0.70 -12.54
C GLN A 259 -5.01 0.17 -12.27
N PHE A 260 -4.38 0.00 -11.12
CA PHE A 260 -3.16 0.71 -10.74
C PHE A 260 -2.21 -0.18 -9.92
N THR A 261 -0.94 0.23 -9.87
CA THR A 261 0.15 -0.57 -9.27
C THR A 261 0.59 -0.11 -7.89
N ALA A 262 0.16 1.07 -7.44
CA ALA A 262 0.56 1.61 -6.14
C ALA A 262 0.12 0.63 -5.02
N PRO A 263 1.03 0.18 -4.13
CA PRO A 263 0.67 -0.77 -3.07
C PRO A 263 -0.43 -0.23 -2.16
N ILE A 264 -1.39 -1.07 -1.81
CA ILE A 264 -2.47 -0.74 -0.87
C ILE A 264 -2.59 -1.83 0.20
N GLY A 265 -3.13 -1.48 1.37
CA GLY A 265 -3.37 -2.41 2.48
C GLY A 265 -4.82 -2.36 2.98
N SER A 266 -5.19 -3.29 3.86
CA SER A 266 -6.50 -3.28 4.52
C SER A 266 -6.77 -1.93 5.19
N GLY A 267 -7.96 -1.34 4.97
CA GLY A 267 -8.33 0.00 5.47
C GLY A 267 -8.02 1.16 4.50
N SER A 268 -7.30 0.92 3.40
CA SER A 268 -7.16 1.90 2.30
C SER A 268 -8.40 2.03 1.41
N SER A 269 -9.37 1.10 1.51
CA SER A 269 -10.69 1.22 0.88
C SER A 269 -11.32 2.56 1.21
N GLY A 270 -11.78 3.27 0.18
CA GLY A 270 -12.35 4.60 0.26
C GLY A 270 -11.30 5.72 0.24
N GLY A 271 -10.02 5.39 0.11
CA GLY A 271 -8.92 6.34 0.04
C GLY A 271 -8.76 7.00 -1.34
N ALA A 272 -7.99 8.08 -1.41
CA ALA A 272 -7.79 8.86 -2.63
C ALA A 272 -6.70 8.26 -3.53
N ILE A 273 -6.99 8.16 -4.83
CA ILE A 273 -6.01 7.98 -5.90
C ILE A 273 -5.94 9.30 -6.67
N ILE A 274 -4.76 9.92 -6.69
CA ILE A 274 -4.52 11.22 -7.31
C ILE A 274 -3.46 11.14 -8.40
N ASP A 275 -3.50 12.09 -9.34
CA ASP A 275 -2.39 12.37 -10.24
C ASP A 275 -1.25 13.12 -9.53
N GLU A 276 -0.15 13.38 -10.26
CA GLU A 276 1.04 14.03 -9.72
C GLU A 276 0.81 15.45 -9.18
N CYS A 277 -0.29 16.11 -9.57
CA CYS A 277 -0.65 17.45 -9.12
C CYS A 277 -1.62 17.43 -7.93
N GLY A 278 -2.07 16.27 -7.48
CA GLY A 278 -3.04 16.17 -6.38
C GLY A 278 -4.49 16.27 -6.80
N ASN A 279 -4.80 16.02 -8.08
CA ASN A 279 -6.20 15.94 -8.54
C ASN A 279 -6.69 14.50 -8.42
N LEU A 280 -7.89 14.32 -7.86
CA LEU A 280 -8.50 13.01 -7.67
C LEU A 280 -8.84 12.38 -9.01
N VAL A 281 -8.23 11.23 -9.30
CA VAL A 281 -8.52 10.38 -10.46
C VAL A 281 -9.39 9.18 -10.09
N GLY A 282 -9.41 8.78 -8.81
CA GLY A 282 -10.31 7.74 -8.33
C GLY A 282 -10.28 7.47 -6.84
N ILE A 283 -11.12 6.52 -6.42
CA ILE A 283 -11.24 6.01 -5.05
C ILE A 283 -10.71 4.58 -5.00
N THR A 284 -9.81 4.30 -4.07
CA THR A 284 -9.25 2.96 -3.85
C THR A 284 -10.36 1.99 -3.43
N SER A 285 -10.48 0.85 -4.12
CA SER A 285 -11.38 -0.25 -3.72
C SER A 285 -10.54 -1.50 -3.44
N ALA A 286 -10.24 -1.76 -2.15
CA ALA A 286 -9.39 -2.88 -1.76
C ALA A 286 -10.12 -4.25 -1.81
N SER A 287 -11.46 -4.25 -1.88
CA SER A 287 -12.29 -5.47 -1.89
C SER A 287 -12.07 -6.32 -3.15
N LEU A 288 -11.95 -5.71 -4.34
CA LEU A 288 -11.71 -6.48 -5.58
C LEU A 288 -10.32 -7.15 -5.63
N ALA A 289 -9.31 -6.53 -5.03
CA ALA A 289 -7.96 -7.08 -4.97
C ALA A 289 -7.88 -8.35 -4.09
N HIS A 290 -8.77 -8.46 -3.09
CA HIS A 290 -8.75 -9.56 -2.12
C HIS A 290 -9.89 -10.58 -2.32
N GLY A 291 -11.04 -10.21 -2.88
CA GLY A 291 -12.21 -11.09 -3.00
C GLY A 291 -12.14 -12.08 -4.16
N HIS A 292 -11.99 -11.60 -5.40
CA HIS A 292 -12.11 -12.45 -6.59
C HIS A 292 -10.82 -13.18 -7.00
N MET A 293 -9.66 -12.74 -6.48
CA MET A 293 -8.36 -13.35 -6.81
C MET A 293 -7.95 -14.46 -5.83
N ARG A 294 -8.61 -14.57 -4.67
CA ARG A 294 -8.36 -15.67 -3.71
C ARG A 294 -8.89 -17.00 -4.21
N GLU A 295 -9.98 -17.02 -4.97
CA GLU A 295 -10.60 -18.26 -5.49
C GLU A 295 -9.84 -18.88 -6.67
N ARG A 296 -9.00 -18.13 -7.39
CA ARG A 296 -8.28 -18.62 -8.58
C ARG A 296 -6.81 -18.99 -8.33
N GLY A 297 -6.35 -19.02 -7.09
CA GLY A 297 -4.98 -19.43 -6.72
C GLY A 297 -3.85 -18.49 -7.17
N SER A 298 -4.16 -17.44 -7.93
CA SER A 298 -3.22 -16.44 -8.42
C SER A 298 -3.64 -15.06 -7.91
N ILE A 299 -2.97 -14.58 -6.85
CA ILE A 299 -2.96 -13.15 -6.55
C ILE A 299 -2.17 -12.47 -7.66
N SER A 300 -2.82 -11.64 -8.48
CA SER A 300 -2.08 -10.75 -9.36
C SER A 300 -1.45 -9.67 -8.49
N GLU A 301 -0.19 -9.87 -8.13
CA GLU A 301 0.65 -8.88 -7.44
C GLU A 301 0.60 -7.56 -8.24
N ASN A 302 0.44 -6.43 -7.54
CA ASN A 302 0.38 -5.08 -8.12
C ASN A 302 -0.80 -4.80 -9.08
N VAL A 303 -1.90 -5.55 -8.99
CA VAL A 303 -3.17 -5.21 -9.66
C VAL A 303 -4.19 -4.76 -8.63
N ASN A 304 -4.28 -3.45 -8.42
CA ASN A 304 -5.27 -2.81 -7.56
C ASN A 304 -6.33 -2.11 -8.41
N PHE A 305 -7.53 -1.90 -7.85
CA PHE A 305 -8.64 -1.27 -8.56
C PHE A 305 -9.04 0.07 -7.96
N GLY A 306 -9.16 1.07 -8.82
CA GLY A 306 -9.70 2.39 -8.50
C GLY A 306 -11.07 2.58 -9.14
N ILE A 307 -12.04 3.11 -8.39
CA ILE A 307 -13.31 3.60 -8.94
C ILE A 307 -13.06 5.00 -9.49
N ARG A 308 -13.47 5.28 -10.72
CA ARG A 308 -13.16 6.56 -11.39
C ARG A 308 -13.79 7.74 -10.66
N SER A 309 -13.06 8.86 -10.61
CA SER A 309 -13.54 10.15 -10.09
C SER A 309 -14.86 10.62 -10.75
N VAL A 310 -15.12 10.22 -12.00
CA VAL A 310 -16.40 10.48 -12.68
C VAL A 310 -17.59 9.89 -11.93
N MET A 311 -17.43 8.70 -11.33
CA MET A 311 -18.49 8.06 -10.55
C MET A 311 -18.80 8.84 -9.27
N VAL A 312 -17.77 9.43 -8.66
CA VAL A 312 -17.93 10.32 -7.50
C VAL A 312 -18.74 11.56 -7.89
N ARG A 313 -18.44 12.17 -9.05
CA ARG A 313 -19.21 13.29 -9.58
C ARG A 313 -20.69 12.92 -9.80
N GLU A 314 -20.95 11.78 -10.45
CA GLU A 314 -22.33 11.33 -10.69
C GLU A 314 -23.10 11.08 -9.39
N MET A 315 -22.45 10.45 -8.39
CA MET A 315 -23.05 10.24 -7.07
C MET A 315 -23.38 11.56 -6.36
N MET A 316 -22.47 12.54 -6.40
CA MET A 316 -22.73 13.87 -5.83
C MET A 316 -23.92 14.54 -6.52
N ALA A 317 -23.96 14.51 -7.86
CA ALA A 317 -25.04 15.09 -8.65
C ALA A 317 -26.39 14.42 -8.36
N ALA A 318 -26.41 13.09 -8.27
CA ALA A 318 -27.61 12.31 -7.92
C ALA A 318 -28.11 12.61 -6.51
N ALA A 319 -27.21 12.89 -5.57
CA ALA A 319 -27.54 13.32 -4.20
C ALA A 319 -27.93 14.82 -4.10
N GLY A 320 -28.01 15.53 -5.23
CA GLY A 320 -28.41 16.95 -5.27
C GLY A 320 -27.28 17.94 -4.99
N PHE A 321 -26.02 17.49 -5.00
CA PHE A 321 -24.85 18.35 -4.79
C PHE A 321 -24.16 18.67 -6.10
N GLN A 322 -23.78 19.93 -6.26
CA GLN A 322 -22.91 20.31 -7.36
C GLN A 322 -21.49 19.81 -7.06
N PRO A 323 -20.76 19.27 -8.06
CA PRO A 323 -19.37 18.92 -7.89
C PRO A 323 -18.60 20.17 -7.44
N SER A 324 -17.70 19.98 -6.49
CA SER A 324 -16.85 21.04 -5.98
C SER A 324 -16.21 21.83 -7.13
N SER A 325 -16.33 23.16 -7.10
CA SER A 325 -15.69 24.08 -8.05
C SER A 325 -14.19 24.23 -7.78
N THR A 326 -13.58 23.35 -6.97
CA THR A 326 -12.14 23.39 -6.70
C THR A 326 -11.41 23.23 -8.04
N PRO A 327 -10.67 24.25 -8.49
CA PRO A 327 -9.93 24.17 -9.74
C PRO A 327 -8.88 23.07 -9.65
N LEU A 328 -8.60 22.43 -10.79
CA LEU A 328 -7.49 21.49 -10.87
C LEU A 328 -6.20 22.18 -10.44
N SER A 329 -5.45 21.50 -9.58
CA SER A 329 -4.12 21.94 -9.23
C SER A 329 -3.15 21.62 -10.36
N THR A 330 -2.20 22.53 -10.56
CA THR A 330 -1.04 22.35 -11.44
C THR A 330 0.27 22.26 -10.65
N ASP A 331 0.18 22.26 -9.32
CA ASP A 331 1.34 22.18 -8.43
C ASP A 331 1.71 20.73 -8.19
N SER A 332 2.80 20.30 -8.81
CA SER A 332 3.36 18.95 -8.72
C SER A 332 4.45 18.82 -7.65
N ASP A 333 4.69 19.84 -6.81
CA ASP A 333 5.62 19.69 -5.69
C ASP A 333 5.10 18.63 -4.73
N ARG A 334 5.89 17.57 -4.54
CA ARG A 334 5.45 16.38 -3.81
C ARG A 334 5.07 16.70 -2.36
N ARG A 335 5.75 17.64 -1.72
CA ARG A 335 5.48 18.02 -0.33
C ARG A 335 4.15 18.74 -0.23
N ASN A 336 3.88 19.65 -1.17
CA ASN A 336 2.61 20.38 -1.23
C ASN A 336 1.44 19.44 -1.57
N VAL A 337 1.62 18.53 -2.52
CA VAL A 337 0.61 17.52 -2.90
C VAL A 337 0.24 16.66 -1.69
N VAL A 338 1.23 16.13 -0.96
CA VAL A 338 0.99 15.31 0.24
C VAL A 338 0.36 16.13 1.37
N HIS A 339 0.75 17.40 1.52
CA HIS A 339 0.12 18.29 2.50
C HIS A 339 -1.37 18.52 2.19
N ARG A 340 -1.74 18.74 0.93
CA ARG A 340 -3.15 18.84 0.51
C ARG A 340 -3.90 17.53 0.77
N LEU A 341 -3.31 16.40 0.41
CA LEU A 341 -3.90 15.07 0.67
C LEU A 341 -4.20 14.85 2.16
N ARG A 342 -3.30 15.23 3.07
CA ARG A 342 -3.53 15.12 4.53
C ARG A 342 -4.76 15.88 5.02
N ASN A 343 -5.15 16.95 4.33
CA ASN A 343 -6.34 17.73 4.66
C ASN A 343 -7.59 17.21 3.94
N SER A 344 -7.45 16.44 2.87
CA SER A 344 -8.59 15.97 2.06
C SER A 344 -8.95 14.51 2.28
N VAL A 345 -8.06 13.69 2.81
CA VAL A 345 -8.32 12.27 3.11
C VAL A 345 -8.53 12.12 4.60
N VAL A 346 -9.58 11.39 4.96
CA VAL A 346 -10.00 11.16 6.35
C VAL A 346 -10.11 9.68 6.66
N SER A 347 -10.04 9.32 7.93
CA SER A 347 -10.40 7.98 8.39
C SER A 347 -11.85 7.92 8.84
N ILE A 348 -12.48 6.79 8.58
CA ILE A 348 -13.85 6.49 8.96
C ILE A 348 -13.83 5.32 9.94
N LEU A 349 -14.42 5.53 11.11
CA LEU A 349 -14.67 4.51 12.11
C LEU A 349 -16.13 4.07 12.00
N VAL A 350 -16.34 2.76 12.03
CA VAL A 350 -17.63 2.11 11.86
C VAL A 350 -17.88 1.21 13.06
N GLU A 351 -18.97 1.49 13.76
CA GLU A 351 -19.45 0.68 14.89
C GLU A 351 -20.50 -0.30 14.37
N MET A 352 -20.35 -1.58 14.70
CA MET A 352 -21.24 -2.69 14.32
C MET A 352 -22.26 -3.00 15.43
#